data_AF-A0AAV4IUP2-F1
#
_entry.id   AF-A0AAV4IUP2-F1
#
_cell.length_a   1.000
_cell.length_b   1.000
_cell.length_c   1.000
_cell.angle_alpha   90.00
_cell.angle_beta   90.00
_cell.angle_gamma   90.00
#
_symmetry.space_group_name_H-M   'P 1'
#
loop_
_entity.id
_entity.type
_entity.pdbx_description
1 polymer ?
#
loop_
_entity_poly.entity_id
_entity_poly.type
_entity_poly.pdbx_seq_one_letter_code
_entity_poly.pdbx_strand_id
1 'polypeptide(L)'
;MIAGGIRAVVWTDAFQILVVWAGLLALMFKGAGDVGGWEKVWNIAEKGSRLPRFDMNPDPFVRHTFWTLLIGGCTNMMTVYGANQANLQRYASVRTLTGARWALLMCLPLWIFYLTVLCLIGLVMYASFVDCDPLTTKTVAKKDQLLPLFVLETLGAWPGLPGLFVASVFSASISTVSSGVNSLAAVTLEDVVRPFYKKKSLEVSKKGTLLITIVLGILYGGLTIALAYMADHLGKTALTISFSVFGMVGGPLLGVIMNGIFLPFTNSWGAGVGLLTSLVACLYVGIDPVFNPPPSNNLPLRTDGCSLDNTTAFLNHTYLTTTADYGNTTILSSGGGGGEGSSHLYLSYLHYSTLAIIVSMVFGAIVSLITGCNKGRVIDPRTHLSYSCCSSSPKSPSSYDFHNDSVSENYGANGKLAMHNYNNDDLYANNRVFSTSQSNHPNQTYANM
;
A
#
# COMPACT_ATOMS: atom_id res chain seq x y z
N MET A 1 -13.77 11.08 -8.81
CA MET A 1 -13.13 11.45 -10.10
C MET A 1 -14.11 11.83 -11.22
N ILE A 2 -15.25 11.15 -11.35
CA ILE A 2 -16.15 11.26 -12.52
C ILE A 2 -16.78 12.66 -12.72
N ALA A 3 -17.00 13.46 -11.67
CA ALA A 3 -17.55 14.82 -11.79
C ALA A 3 -16.54 15.96 -11.52
N GLY A 4 -15.55 15.77 -10.63
CA GLY A 4 -14.70 16.86 -10.13
C GLY A 4 -13.28 16.95 -10.72
N GLY A 5 -12.82 15.95 -11.47
CA GLY A 5 -11.44 15.90 -11.99
C GLY A 5 -10.36 15.75 -10.90
N ILE A 6 -9.09 15.60 -11.30
CA ILE A 6 -7.97 15.36 -10.37
C ILE A 6 -7.67 16.55 -9.44
N ARG A 7 -7.93 17.79 -9.90
CA ARG A 7 -7.66 19.01 -9.12
C ARG A 7 -8.57 19.12 -7.90
N ALA A 8 -9.87 18.85 -8.04
CA ALA A 8 -10.81 18.89 -6.92
C ALA A 8 -10.45 17.82 -5.88
N VAL A 9 -10.08 16.62 -6.34
CA VAL A 9 -9.67 15.52 -5.46
C VAL A 9 -8.44 15.89 -4.64
N VAL A 10 -7.42 16.51 -5.25
CA VAL A 10 -6.22 16.95 -4.52
C VAL A 10 -6.55 17.99 -3.46
N TRP A 11 -7.46 18.93 -3.73
CA TRP A 11 -7.89 19.91 -2.74
C TRP A 11 -8.68 19.29 -1.59
N THR A 12 -9.57 18.34 -1.88
CA THR A 12 -10.31 17.63 -0.82
C THR A 12 -9.39 16.76 0.03
N ASP A 13 -8.43 16.07 -0.58
CA ASP A 13 -7.44 15.26 0.13
C ASP A 13 -6.57 16.15 1.04
N ALA A 14 -6.16 17.34 0.57
CA ALA A 14 -5.39 18.30 1.38
C ALA A 14 -6.17 18.79 2.61
N PHE A 15 -7.46 19.11 2.44
CA PHE A 15 -8.32 19.51 3.56
C PHE A 15 -8.53 18.35 4.55
N GLN A 16 -8.80 17.13 4.06
CA GLN A 16 -8.97 15.95 4.90
C GLN A 16 -7.73 15.68 5.77
N ILE A 17 -6.53 15.82 5.20
CA ILE A 17 -5.28 15.64 5.95
C ILE A 17 -5.22 16.60 7.15
N LEU A 18 -5.58 17.87 6.99
CA LEU A 18 -5.58 18.85 8.08
C LEU A 18 -6.54 18.45 9.22
N VAL A 19 -7.76 18.02 8.86
CA VAL A 19 -8.77 17.62 9.85
C VAL A 19 -8.35 16.36 10.60
N VAL A 20 -7.79 15.37 9.89
CA VAL A 20 -7.27 14.15 10.52
C VAL A 20 -6.12 14.48 11.48
N TRP A 21 -5.18 15.35 11.07
CA TRP A 21 -4.09 15.78 11.95
C TRP A 21 -4.57 16.49 13.21
N ALA A 22 -5.50 17.45 13.06
CA ALA A 22 -6.08 18.14 14.20
C ALA A 22 -6.76 17.17 15.17
N GLY A 23 -7.52 16.19 14.64
CA GLY A 23 -8.17 15.17 15.45
C GLY A 23 -7.19 14.23 16.16
N LEU A 24 -6.14 13.76 15.48
CA LEU A 24 -5.11 12.91 16.09
C LEU A 24 -4.33 13.65 17.20
N LEU A 25 -3.97 14.91 16.97
CA LEU A 25 -3.27 15.71 17.99
C LEU A 25 -4.17 16.02 19.19
N ALA A 26 -5.43 16.39 18.95
CA ALA A 26 -6.41 16.61 20.01
C ALA A 26 -6.61 15.33 20.86
N LEU A 27 -6.76 14.18 20.20
CA LEU A 27 -6.88 12.87 20.85
C LEU A 27 -5.65 12.55 21.70
N MET A 28 -4.46 12.78 21.14
CA MET A 28 -3.18 12.49 21.79
C MET A 28 -2.99 13.32 23.07
N PHE A 29 -3.20 14.64 23.01
CA PHE A 29 -3.01 15.51 24.17
C PHE A 29 -4.10 15.34 25.22
N LYS A 30 -5.36 15.22 24.80
CA LYS A 30 -6.49 15.05 25.73
C LYS A 30 -6.41 13.69 26.42
N GLY A 31 -6.16 12.61 25.67
CA GLY A 31 -6.00 11.27 26.24
C GLY A 31 -4.83 11.16 27.22
N ALA A 32 -3.69 11.78 26.90
CA ALA A 32 -2.57 11.84 27.86
C ALA A 32 -2.93 12.63 29.11
N GLY A 33 -3.71 13.72 28.98
CA GLY A 33 -4.24 14.49 30.10
C GLY A 33 -5.15 13.68 31.01
N ASP A 34 -6.08 12.91 30.46
CA ASP A 34 -7.03 12.09 31.24
C ASP A 34 -6.33 11.01 32.08
N VAL A 35 -5.24 10.43 31.57
CA VAL A 35 -4.44 9.44 32.30
C VAL A 35 -3.69 10.07 33.48
N GLY A 36 -3.45 11.39 33.44
CA GLY A 36 -2.67 12.13 34.43
C GLY A 36 -1.29 12.61 33.92
N GLY A 37 -1.11 12.71 32.60
CA GLY A 37 0.09 13.25 31.96
C GLY A 37 0.97 12.20 31.28
N TRP A 38 1.91 12.69 30.46
CA TRP A 38 2.82 11.88 29.65
C TRP A 38 3.75 10.98 30.47
N GLU A 39 4.20 11.44 31.63
CA GLU A 39 5.06 10.66 32.52
C GLU A 39 4.36 9.39 33.00
N LYS A 40 3.08 9.51 33.38
CA LYS A 40 2.28 8.36 33.82
C LYS A 40 1.99 7.40 32.67
N VAL A 41 1.69 7.91 31.47
CA VAL A 41 1.54 7.08 30.26
C VAL A 41 2.81 6.26 30.01
N TRP A 42 3.99 6.89 30.09
CA TRP A 42 5.27 6.21 29.88
C TRP A 42 5.53 5.12 30.93
N ASN A 43 5.32 5.44 32.20
CA ASN A 43 5.51 4.49 33.31
C ASN A 43 4.57 3.28 33.21
N ILE A 44 3.31 3.49 32.77
CA ILE A 44 2.35 2.40 32.54
C ILE A 44 2.79 1.53 31.36
N ALA A 45 3.22 2.15 30.26
CA ALA A 45 3.72 1.45 29.08
C ALA A 45 4.97 0.61 29.36
N GLU A 46 5.88 1.13 30.19
CA GLU A 46 7.08 0.42 30.62
C GLU A 46 6.75 -0.82 31.46
N LYS A 47 5.88 -0.66 32.48
CA LYS A 47 5.39 -1.78 33.30
C LYS A 47 4.66 -2.83 32.45
N GLY A 48 3.93 -2.41 31.44
CA GLY A 48 3.26 -3.27 30.47
C GLY A 48 4.17 -3.93 29.43
N SER A 49 5.49 -3.64 29.44
CA SER A 49 6.43 -4.09 28.40
C SER A 49 5.99 -3.72 26.97
N ARG A 50 5.31 -2.58 26.81
CA ARG A 50 4.79 -2.08 25.52
C ARG A 50 5.74 -1.10 24.82
N LEU A 51 6.79 -0.65 25.52
CA LEU A 51 7.84 0.18 24.92
C LEU A 51 8.66 -0.64 23.90
N PRO A 52 9.15 0.00 22.82
CA PRO A 52 9.89 -0.69 21.79
C PRO A 52 11.18 -1.27 22.36
N ARG A 53 11.30 -2.61 22.37
CA ARG A 53 12.58 -3.28 22.52
C ARG A 53 13.22 -3.37 21.16
N PHE A 54 14.46 -2.89 21.06
CA PHE A 54 15.22 -2.99 19.83
C PHE A 54 15.70 -4.43 19.64
N ASP A 55 14.96 -5.19 18.83
CA ASP A 55 15.25 -6.58 18.54
C ASP A 55 16.07 -6.71 17.23
N MET A 56 17.35 -7.07 17.38
CA MET A 56 18.29 -7.31 16.27
C MET A 56 18.33 -8.76 15.80
N ASN A 57 17.41 -9.62 16.24
CA ASN A 57 17.35 -11.00 15.79
C ASN A 57 17.24 -11.07 14.25
N PRO A 58 18.19 -11.73 13.55
CA PRO A 58 18.17 -11.86 12.09
C PRO A 58 17.14 -12.89 11.58
N ASP A 59 16.42 -13.57 12.47
CA ASP A 59 15.40 -14.55 12.11
C ASP A 59 14.26 -13.91 11.29
N PRO A 60 14.06 -14.30 10.00
CA PRO A 60 13.02 -13.74 9.15
C PRO A 60 11.61 -14.28 9.46
N PHE A 61 11.49 -15.28 10.34
CA PHE A 61 10.22 -15.85 10.78
C PHE A 61 9.59 -15.07 11.94
N VAL A 62 10.37 -14.20 12.59
CA VAL A 62 9.86 -13.31 13.63
C VAL A 62 9.07 -12.17 12.99
N ARG A 63 7.87 -11.89 13.52
CA ARG A 63 6.93 -10.93 12.94
C ARG A 63 7.55 -9.55 12.69
N HIS A 64 8.24 -9.00 13.68
CA HIS A 64 8.88 -7.68 13.62
C HIS A 64 10.26 -7.72 14.31
N THR A 65 11.32 -7.64 13.52
CA THR A 65 12.69 -7.37 13.97
C THR A 65 13.22 -6.14 13.24
N PHE A 66 14.36 -5.63 13.68
CA PHE A 66 15.08 -4.58 12.96
C PHE A 66 15.27 -4.94 11.47
N TRP A 67 15.69 -6.17 11.18
CA TRP A 67 15.96 -6.65 9.82
C TRP A 67 14.69 -6.81 8.97
N THR A 68 13.62 -7.31 9.57
CA THR A 68 12.34 -7.44 8.87
C THR A 68 11.75 -6.08 8.51
N LEU A 69 11.87 -5.10 9.40
CA LEU A 69 11.42 -3.73 9.12
C LEU A 69 12.32 -3.03 8.10
N LEU A 70 13.64 -3.18 8.22
CA LEU A 70 14.59 -2.56 7.32
C LEU A 70 14.51 -3.15 5.91
N ILE A 71 14.68 -4.47 5.76
CA ILE A 71 14.73 -5.10 4.45
C ILE A 71 13.31 -5.30 3.90
N GLY A 72 12.47 -6.02 4.65
CA GLY A 72 11.11 -6.35 4.22
C GLY A 72 10.22 -5.11 4.11
N GLY A 73 10.29 -4.20 5.10
CA GLY A 73 9.56 -2.94 5.06
C GLY A 73 9.99 -2.04 3.89
N CYS A 74 11.30 -1.87 3.64
CA CYS A 74 11.77 -1.07 2.51
C CYS A 74 11.36 -1.68 1.16
N THR A 75 11.50 -3.01 0.95
CA THR A 75 11.07 -3.62 -0.33
C THR A 75 9.56 -3.53 -0.51
N ASN A 76 8.78 -3.68 0.56
CA ASN A 76 7.32 -3.55 0.49
C ASN A 76 6.89 -2.12 0.16
N MET A 77 7.54 -1.11 0.76
CA MET A 77 7.28 0.29 0.44
C MET A 77 7.76 0.65 -0.97
N MET A 78 8.89 0.10 -1.42
CA MET A 78 9.36 0.26 -2.80
C MET A 78 8.33 -0.25 -3.79
N THR A 79 7.65 -1.36 -3.51
CA THR A 79 6.54 -1.85 -4.33
C THR A 79 5.37 -0.84 -4.36
N VAL A 80 4.99 -0.31 -3.20
CA VAL A 80 3.88 0.65 -3.08
C VAL A 80 4.17 1.94 -3.85
N TYR A 81 5.38 2.48 -3.80
CA TYR A 81 5.70 3.74 -4.47
C TYR A 81 6.23 3.57 -5.91
N GLY A 82 6.92 2.47 -6.20
CA GLY A 82 7.60 2.24 -7.48
C GLY A 82 6.80 1.46 -8.51
N ALA A 83 5.88 0.58 -8.10
CA ALA A 83 5.14 -0.29 -9.01
C ALA A 83 3.61 -0.03 -9.00
N ASN A 84 3.09 0.73 -8.04
CA ASN A 84 1.66 1.00 -7.96
C ASN A 84 1.22 2.09 -8.95
N GLN A 85 0.31 1.71 -9.85
CA GLN A 85 -0.22 2.61 -10.87
C GLN A 85 -0.84 3.91 -10.31
N ALA A 86 -1.56 3.84 -9.18
CA ALA A 86 -2.18 5.03 -8.60
C ALA A 86 -1.15 6.08 -8.18
N ASN A 87 0.01 5.63 -7.69
CA ASN A 87 1.11 6.51 -7.29
C ASN A 87 1.88 7.03 -8.52
N LEU A 88 2.15 6.17 -9.51
CA LEU A 88 2.78 6.57 -10.76
C LEU A 88 1.99 7.65 -11.51
N GLN A 89 0.65 7.52 -11.55
CA GLN A 89 -0.24 8.52 -12.14
C GLN A 89 -0.13 9.89 -11.45
N ARG A 90 0.02 9.90 -10.11
CA ARG A 90 0.21 11.15 -9.36
C ARG A 90 1.53 11.82 -9.74
N TYR A 91 2.61 11.06 -9.88
CA TYR A 91 3.91 11.62 -10.30
C TYR A 91 3.86 12.19 -11.70
N ALA A 92 3.22 11.49 -12.64
CA ALA A 92 3.07 11.95 -14.02
C ALA A 92 2.19 13.20 -14.17
N SER A 93 1.31 13.48 -13.19
CA SER A 93 0.50 14.69 -13.16
C SER A 93 1.24 15.95 -12.71
N VAL A 94 2.47 15.79 -12.17
CA VAL A 94 3.31 16.92 -11.76
C VAL A 94 3.99 17.52 -12.98
N ARG A 95 3.99 18.86 -13.07
CA ARG A 95 4.50 19.59 -14.25
C ARG A 95 5.99 19.38 -14.52
N THR A 96 6.79 19.08 -13.49
CA THR A 96 8.25 18.98 -13.59
C THR A 96 8.77 17.76 -12.84
N LEU A 97 9.83 17.15 -13.37
CA LEU A 97 10.51 16.01 -12.72
C LEU A 97 11.06 16.39 -11.35
N THR A 98 11.64 17.60 -11.24
CA THR A 98 12.14 18.14 -9.96
C THR A 98 11.02 18.30 -8.94
N GLY A 99 9.83 18.73 -9.38
CA GLY A 99 8.64 18.81 -8.52
C GLY A 99 8.18 17.44 -8.03
N ALA A 100 8.16 16.44 -8.91
CA ALA A 100 7.79 15.06 -8.52
C ALA A 100 8.78 14.46 -7.52
N ARG A 101 10.10 14.69 -7.71
CA ARG A 101 11.15 14.28 -6.77
C ARG A 101 11.01 14.93 -5.40
N TRP A 102 10.76 16.24 -5.37
CA TRP A 102 10.53 16.94 -4.11
C TRP A 102 9.26 16.47 -3.40
N ALA A 103 8.17 16.22 -4.15
CA ALA A 103 6.95 15.67 -3.58
C ALA A 103 7.21 14.31 -2.90
N LEU A 104 7.96 13.42 -3.56
CA LEU A 104 8.39 12.15 -2.99
C LEU A 104 9.26 12.32 -1.75
N LEU A 105 10.25 13.22 -1.79
CA LEU A 105 11.16 13.45 -0.68
C LEU A 105 10.43 14.04 0.54
N MET A 106 9.45 14.91 0.32
CA MET A 106 8.61 15.49 1.38
C MET A 106 7.65 14.48 2.01
N CYS A 107 7.29 13.40 1.31
CA CYS A 107 6.51 12.31 1.92
C CYS A 107 7.26 11.65 3.09
N LEU A 108 8.59 11.57 3.03
CA LEU A 108 9.41 10.86 4.02
C LEU A 108 9.28 11.45 5.44
N PRO A 109 9.58 12.75 5.68
CA PRO A 109 9.43 13.34 7.01
C PRO A 109 7.97 13.38 7.48
N LEU A 110 7.02 13.60 6.57
CA LEU A 110 5.60 13.60 6.91
C LEU A 110 5.12 12.22 7.38
N TRP A 111 5.59 11.16 6.73
CA TRP A 111 5.25 9.79 7.10
C TRP A 111 5.88 9.37 8.43
N ILE A 112 7.14 9.73 8.67
CA ILE A 112 7.82 9.51 9.96
C ILE A 112 7.06 10.20 11.08
N PHE A 113 6.71 11.47 10.89
CA PHE A 113 5.94 12.23 11.87
C PHE A 113 4.56 11.59 12.12
N TYR A 114 3.85 11.20 11.06
CA TYR A 114 2.55 10.53 11.15
C TYR A 114 2.58 9.22 11.92
N LEU A 115 3.52 8.33 11.59
CA LEU A 115 3.67 7.07 12.30
C LEU A 115 4.07 7.27 13.76
N THR A 116 4.90 8.26 14.06
CA THR A 116 5.31 8.58 15.44
C THR A 116 4.10 8.98 16.28
N VAL A 117 3.26 9.89 15.77
CA VAL A 117 2.04 10.33 16.46
C VAL A 117 1.07 9.16 16.66
N LEU A 118 0.88 8.30 15.65
CA LEU A 118 0.03 7.11 15.80
C LEU A 118 0.55 6.12 16.86
N CYS A 119 1.86 5.89 16.90
CA CYS A 119 2.47 5.03 17.93
C CYS A 119 2.27 5.61 19.34
N LEU A 120 2.43 6.93 19.50
CA LEU A 120 2.18 7.62 20.77
C LEU A 120 0.72 7.52 21.19
N ILE A 121 -0.22 7.73 20.27
CA ILE A 121 -1.66 7.51 20.52
C ILE A 121 -1.91 6.05 20.95
N GLY A 122 -1.23 5.08 20.33
CA GLY A 122 -1.30 3.68 20.74
C GLY A 122 -0.87 3.43 22.19
N LEU A 123 0.18 4.12 22.66
CA LEU A 123 0.63 4.05 24.06
C LEU A 123 -0.36 4.73 25.01
N VAL A 124 -0.88 5.91 24.63
CA VAL A 124 -1.91 6.62 25.42
C VAL A 124 -3.16 5.77 25.54
N MET A 125 -3.64 5.21 24.43
CA MET A 125 -4.80 4.32 24.39
C MET A 125 -4.59 3.08 25.26
N TYR A 126 -3.41 2.47 25.22
CA TYR A 126 -3.08 1.38 26.14
C TYR A 126 -3.12 1.81 27.60
N ALA A 127 -2.59 2.98 27.94
CA ALA A 127 -2.60 3.50 29.30
C ALA A 127 -4.02 3.85 29.79
N SER A 128 -4.90 4.30 28.90
CA SER A 128 -6.31 4.56 29.20
C SER A 128 -7.11 3.27 29.45
N PHE A 129 -6.82 2.19 28.73
CA PHE A 129 -7.51 0.90 28.85
C PHE A 129 -6.76 -0.15 29.69
N VAL A 130 -5.75 0.25 30.47
CA VAL A 130 -4.89 -0.70 31.19
C VAL A 130 -5.66 -1.49 32.25
N ASP A 131 -6.64 -0.86 32.90
CA ASP A 131 -7.42 -1.46 33.98
C ASP A 131 -8.65 -2.22 33.48
N CYS A 132 -9.17 -1.81 32.32
CA CYS A 132 -10.29 -2.46 31.66
C CYS A 132 -10.11 -2.45 30.14
N ASP A 133 -9.61 -3.57 29.61
CA ASP A 133 -9.38 -3.71 28.18
C ASP A 133 -10.70 -4.03 27.42
N PRO A 134 -11.12 -3.15 26.49
CA PRO A 134 -12.40 -3.30 25.77
C PRO A 134 -12.44 -4.52 24.83
N LEU A 135 -11.30 -5.12 24.48
CA LEU A 135 -11.26 -6.35 23.67
C LEU A 135 -11.62 -7.58 24.51
N THR A 136 -11.05 -7.69 25.71
CA THR A 136 -11.29 -8.81 26.62
C THR A 136 -12.67 -8.75 27.28
N THR A 137 -13.22 -7.55 27.50
CA THR A 137 -14.62 -7.37 27.94
C THR A 137 -15.66 -7.55 26.84
N LYS A 138 -15.25 -7.74 25.58
CA LYS A 138 -16.11 -7.83 24.39
C LYS A 138 -16.93 -6.57 24.08
N THR A 139 -16.58 -5.41 24.65
CA THR A 139 -17.10 -4.12 24.18
C THR A 139 -16.70 -3.87 22.72
N VAL A 140 -15.54 -4.42 22.31
CA VAL A 140 -15.00 -4.36 20.95
C VAL A 140 -14.71 -5.76 20.42
N ALA A 141 -15.18 -6.06 19.21
CA ALA A 141 -14.97 -7.36 18.58
C ALA A 141 -13.60 -7.47 17.88
N LYS A 142 -13.03 -6.36 17.41
CA LYS A 142 -11.81 -6.35 16.57
C LYS A 142 -10.84 -5.25 16.98
N LYS A 143 -9.53 -5.55 16.89
CA LYS A 143 -8.43 -4.60 17.19
C LYS A 143 -8.55 -3.27 16.44
N ASP A 144 -9.04 -3.29 15.20
CA ASP A 144 -9.15 -2.10 14.35
C ASP A 144 -10.27 -1.13 14.79
N GLN A 145 -11.19 -1.55 15.65
CA GLN A 145 -12.27 -0.72 16.21
C GLN A 145 -11.84 0.06 17.47
N LEU A 146 -10.65 -0.23 18.01
CA LEU A 146 -10.19 0.33 19.27
C LEU A 146 -9.93 1.84 19.18
N LEU A 147 -9.33 2.31 18.07
CA LEU A 147 -9.08 3.73 17.86
C LEU A 147 -10.39 4.54 17.73
N PRO A 148 -11.39 4.13 16.92
CA PRO A 148 -12.69 4.78 16.91
C PRO A 148 -13.38 4.82 18.28
N LEU A 149 -13.34 3.72 19.06
CA LEU A 149 -13.87 3.71 20.42
C LEU A 149 -13.15 4.74 21.30
N PHE A 150 -11.83 4.75 21.26
CA PHE A 150 -11.02 5.68 22.04
C PHE A 150 -11.31 7.13 21.69
N VAL A 151 -11.55 7.44 20.41
CA VAL A 151 -11.99 8.77 19.96
C VAL A 151 -13.34 9.15 20.54
N LEU A 152 -14.31 8.23 20.56
CA LEU A 152 -15.64 8.49 21.12
C LEU A 152 -15.59 8.78 22.62
N GLU A 153 -14.84 7.99 23.39
CA GLU A 153 -14.73 8.16 24.85
C GLU A 153 -13.91 9.41 25.21
N THR A 154 -12.81 9.63 24.49
CA THR A 154 -11.88 10.71 24.80
C THR A 154 -12.41 12.05 24.29
N LEU A 155 -12.87 12.14 23.05
CA LEU A 155 -13.32 13.42 22.48
C LEU A 155 -14.83 13.65 22.61
N GLY A 156 -15.56 12.75 23.29
CA GLY A 156 -17.01 12.83 23.47
C GLY A 156 -17.51 14.07 24.20
N ALA A 157 -16.67 14.69 25.03
CA ALA A 157 -16.98 15.97 25.68
C ALA A 157 -17.16 17.14 24.70
N TRP A 158 -16.60 17.02 23.50
CA TRP A 158 -16.71 18.04 22.44
C TRP A 158 -17.65 17.55 21.34
N PRO A 159 -18.94 17.90 21.41
CA PRO A 159 -19.93 17.39 20.47
C PRO A 159 -19.55 17.74 19.03
N GLY A 160 -19.65 16.76 18.14
CA GLY A 160 -19.29 16.89 16.72
C GLY A 160 -17.85 16.54 16.38
N LEU A 161 -16.88 16.66 17.30
CA LEU A 161 -15.48 16.35 16.99
C LEU A 161 -15.22 14.85 16.70
N PRO A 162 -15.76 13.89 17.48
CA PRO A 162 -15.65 12.48 17.14
C PRO A 162 -16.28 12.16 15.77
N GLY A 163 -17.44 12.73 15.48
CA GLY A 163 -18.13 12.57 14.20
C GLY A 163 -17.31 13.13 13.03
N LEU A 164 -16.70 14.30 13.21
CA LEU A 164 -15.82 14.92 12.24
C LEU A 164 -14.57 14.05 11.98
N PHE A 165 -13.96 13.50 13.03
CA PHE A 165 -12.83 12.58 12.91
C PHE A 165 -13.19 11.33 12.10
N VAL A 166 -14.25 10.64 12.49
CA VAL A 166 -14.71 9.42 11.82
C VAL A 166 -15.09 9.70 10.35
N ALA A 167 -15.81 10.79 10.09
CA ALA A 167 -16.14 11.21 8.73
C ALA A 167 -14.88 11.47 7.88
N SER A 168 -13.84 12.08 8.47
CA SER A 168 -12.58 12.36 7.78
C SER A 168 -11.83 11.08 7.40
N VAL A 169 -11.78 10.09 8.30
CA VAL A 169 -11.16 8.79 8.05
C VAL A 169 -11.90 8.02 6.95
N PHE A 170 -13.23 8.03 6.96
CA PHE A 170 -14.02 7.45 5.87
C PHE A 170 -13.78 8.18 4.55
N SER A 171 -13.71 9.50 4.56
CA SER A 171 -13.43 10.31 3.38
C SER A 171 -12.06 9.98 2.76
N ALA A 172 -11.01 9.87 3.59
CA ALA A 172 -9.67 9.48 3.15
C ALA A 172 -9.63 8.04 2.58
N SER A 173 -10.38 7.12 3.20
CA SER A 173 -10.52 5.73 2.73
C SER A 173 -11.21 5.68 1.36
N ILE A 174 -12.30 6.43 1.18
CA ILE A 174 -13.03 6.53 -0.09
C ILE A 174 -12.15 7.15 -1.18
N SER A 175 -11.32 8.16 -0.85
CA SER A 175 -10.36 8.75 -1.80
C SER A 175 -9.37 7.71 -2.30
N THR A 176 -8.82 6.88 -1.40
CA THR A 176 -7.90 5.79 -1.75
C THR A 176 -8.56 4.73 -2.63
N VAL A 177 -9.77 4.28 -2.27
CA VAL A 177 -10.54 3.31 -3.08
C VAL A 177 -10.87 3.89 -4.45
N SER A 178 -11.30 5.16 -4.52
CA SER A 178 -11.61 5.82 -5.79
C SER A 178 -10.37 5.92 -6.69
N SER A 179 -9.20 6.22 -6.12
CA SER A 179 -7.94 6.22 -6.86
C SER A 179 -7.59 4.83 -7.39
N GLY A 180 -7.70 3.80 -6.55
CA GLY A 180 -7.42 2.41 -6.94
C GLY A 180 -8.33 1.90 -8.06
N VAL A 181 -9.65 2.10 -7.92
CA VAL A 181 -10.64 1.72 -8.95
C VAL A 181 -10.40 2.46 -10.26
N ASN A 182 -10.08 3.76 -10.19
CA ASN A 182 -9.75 4.54 -11.38
C ASN A 182 -8.48 4.02 -12.07
N SER A 183 -7.43 3.70 -11.29
CA SER A 183 -6.20 3.14 -11.85
C SER A 183 -6.40 1.76 -12.47
N LEU A 184 -7.22 0.89 -11.87
CA LEU A 184 -7.58 -0.41 -12.45
C LEU A 184 -8.36 -0.27 -13.75
N ALA A 185 -9.33 0.64 -13.80
CA ALA A 185 -10.09 0.92 -15.02
C ALA A 185 -9.18 1.48 -16.12
N ALA A 186 -8.25 2.39 -15.77
CA ALA A 186 -7.28 2.96 -16.71
C ALA A 186 -6.33 1.89 -17.26
N VAL A 187 -5.75 1.06 -16.40
CA VAL A 187 -4.86 -0.06 -16.80
C VAL A 187 -5.59 -1.02 -17.70
N THR A 188 -6.81 -1.42 -17.36
CA THR A 188 -7.59 -2.35 -18.18
C THR A 188 -7.95 -1.75 -19.54
N LEU A 189 -8.30 -0.46 -19.57
CA LEU A 189 -8.61 0.24 -20.81
C LEU A 189 -7.38 0.33 -21.73
N GLU A 190 -6.25 0.81 -21.22
CA GLU A 190 -5.04 1.08 -22.01
C GLU A 190 -4.28 -0.20 -22.36
N ASP A 191 -4.20 -1.17 -21.43
CA ASP A 191 -3.34 -2.34 -21.59
C ASP A 191 -4.09 -3.58 -22.12
N VAL A 192 -5.43 -3.63 -21.98
CA VAL A 192 -6.24 -4.78 -22.44
C VAL A 192 -7.20 -4.39 -23.56
N VAL A 193 -8.04 -3.38 -23.34
CA VAL A 193 -9.11 -3.04 -24.29
C VAL A 193 -8.56 -2.41 -25.57
N ARG A 194 -7.75 -1.35 -25.47
CA ARG A 194 -7.21 -0.66 -26.66
C ARG A 194 -6.37 -1.56 -27.56
N PRO A 195 -5.45 -2.40 -27.05
CA PRO A 195 -4.68 -3.33 -27.89
C PRO A 195 -5.58 -4.34 -28.60
N PHE A 196 -6.64 -4.82 -27.93
CA PHE A 196 -7.60 -5.75 -28.53
C PHE A 196 -8.41 -5.11 -29.66
N TYR A 197 -8.84 -3.86 -29.48
CA TYR A 197 -9.53 -3.08 -30.53
C TYR A 197 -8.60 -2.76 -31.70
N LYS A 198 -7.36 -2.35 -31.43
CA LYS A 198 -6.33 -2.10 -32.45
C LYS A 198 -6.04 -3.36 -33.28
N LYS A 199 -6.00 -4.54 -32.64
CA LYS A 199 -5.84 -5.83 -33.35
C LYS A 199 -7.02 -6.14 -34.28
N LYS A 200 -8.20 -5.64 -33.98
CA LYS A 200 -9.40 -5.73 -34.84
C LYS A 200 -9.53 -4.55 -35.81
N SER A 201 -8.52 -3.67 -35.91
CA SER A 201 -8.56 -2.43 -36.69
C SER A 201 -9.75 -1.52 -36.35
N LEU A 202 -10.22 -1.57 -35.10
CA LEU A 202 -11.30 -0.74 -34.57
C LEU A 202 -10.71 0.35 -33.66
N GLU A 203 -11.26 1.55 -33.74
CA GLU A 203 -10.98 2.61 -32.77
C GLU A 203 -12.09 2.69 -31.72
N VAL A 204 -11.71 2.84 -30.46
CA VAL A 204 -12.69 3.06 -29.39
C VAL A 204 -13.15 4.52 -29.46
N SER A 205 -14.41 4.73 -29.79
CA SER A 205 -15.02 6.06 -29.78
C SER A 205 -14.88 6.71 -28.39
N LYS A 206 -14.71 8.03 -28.33
CA LYS A 206 -14.64 8.79 -27.05
C LYS A 206 -15.80 8.47 -26.10
N LYS A 207 -17.01 8.31 -26.63
CA LYS A 207 -18.20 7.91 -25.85
C LYS A 207 -18.10 6.46 -25.35
N GLY A 208 -17.56 5.57 -26.17
CA GLY A 208 -17.29 4.17 -25.82
C GLY A 208 -16.25 4.04 -24.72
N THR A 209 -15.16 4.80 -24.79
CA THR A 209 -14.12 4.84 -23.75
C THR A 209 -14.68 5.27 -22.40
N LEU A 210 -15.54 6.29 -22.38
CA LEU A 210 -16.21 6.74 -21.16
C LEU A 210 -17.12 5.64 -20.59
N LEU A 211 -17.96 5.03 -21.44
CA LEU A 211 -18.89 3.98 -21.01
C LEU A 211 -18.15 2.75 -20.47
N ILE A 212 -17.09 2.31 -21.15
CA ILE A 212 -16.25 1.18 -20.71
C ILE A 212 -15.60 1.49 -19.35
N THR A 213 -15.03 2.68 -19.18
CA THR A 213 -14.41 3.10 -17.91
C THR A 213 -15.44 3.13 -16.77
N ILE A 214 -16.66 3.59 -17.02
CA ILE A 214 -17.75 3.58 -16.02
C ILE A 214 -18.13 2.15 -15.65
N VAL A 215 -18.32 1.27 -16.64
CA VAL A 215 -18.67 -0.15 -16.40
C VAL A 215 -17.57 -0.86 -15.62
N LEU A 216 -16.30 -0.67 -15.99
CA LEU A 216 -15.16 -1.20 -15.26
C LEU A 216 -15.10 -0.64 -13.83
N GLY A 217 -15.40 0.64 -13.64
CA GLY A 217 -15.46 1.27 -12.33
C GLY A 217 -16.50 0.61 -11.41
N ILE A 218 -17.71 0.36 -11.94
CA ILE A 218 -18.78 -0.34 -11.20
C ILE A 218 -18.35 -1.79 -10.88
N LEU A 219 -17.76 -2.50 -11.84
CA LEU A 219 -17.30 -3.88 -11.67
C LEU A 219 -16.20 -4.00 -10.60
N TYR A 220 -15.15 -3.17 -10.66
CA TYR A 220 -14.09 -3.17 -9.66
C TYR A 220 -14.56 -2.64 -8.30
N GLY A 221 -15.52 -1.71 -8.28
CA GLY A 221 -16.19 -1.28 -7.04
C GLY A 221 -16.93 -2.43 -6.36
N GLY A 222 -17.72 -3.19 -7.12
CA GLY A 222 -18.40 -4.39 -6.62
C GLY A 222 -17.42 -5.47 -6.13
N LEU A 223 -16.34 -5.71 -6.88
CA LEU A 223 -15.27 -6.62 -6.46
C LEU A 223 -14.60 -6.17 -5.16
N THR A 224 -14.36 -4.87 -4.99
CA THR A 224 -13.77 -4.31 -3.77
C THR A 224 -14.67 -4.56 -2.56
N ILE A 225 -16.00 -4.42 -2.70
CA ILE A 225 -16.97 -4.72 -1.63
C ILE A 225 -16.95 -6.22 -1.28
N ALA A 226 -16.91 -7.10 -2.29
CA ALA A 226 -16.82 -8.54 -2.05
C ALA A 226 -15.54 -8.93 -1.30
N LEU A 227 -14.39 -8.37 -1.70
CA LEU A 227 -13.12 -8.60 -1.03
C LEU A 227 -13.10 -8.04 0.40
N ALA A 228 -13.74 -6.90 0.64
CA ALA A 228 -13.87 -6.33 1.99
C ALA A 228 -14.67 -7.25 2.92
N TYR A 229 -15.76 -7.85 2.42
CA TYR A 229 -16.53 -8.85 3.17
C TYR A 229 -15.71 -10.10 3.48
N MET A 230 -14.96 -10.63 2.51
CA MET A 230 -14.08 -11.78 2.73
C MET A 230 -12.98 -11.48 3.75
N ALA A 231 -12.41 -10.28 3.72
CA ALA A 231 -11.35 -9.87 4.63
C ALA A 231 -11.81 -9.84 6.10
N ASP A 232 -13.11 -9.60 6.34
CA ASP A 232 -13.71 -9.56 7.67
C ASP A 232 -13.57 -10.89 8.44
N HIS A 233 -13.51 -12.00 7.71
CA HIS A 233 -13.41 -13.36 8.24
C HIS A 233 -11.98 -13.85 8.51
N LEU A 234 -10.94 -13.10 8.10
CA LEU A 234 -9.54 -13.57 8.18
C LEU A 234 -8.93 -13.47 9.59
N GLY A 235 -9.61 -12.89 10.58
CA GLY A 235 -9.15 -12.79 11.98
C GLY A 235 -7.85 -11.98 12.20
N LYS A 236 -7.24 -11.46 11.13
CA LYS A 236 -6.03 -10.63 11.13
C LYS A 236 -6.41 -9.15 11.08
N THR A 237 -5.50 -8.28 11.51
CA THR A 237 -5.71 -6.83 11.39
C THR A 237 -5.68 -6.40 9.93
N ALA A 238 -6.49 -5.40 9.57
CA ALA A 238 -6.55 -4.86 8.21
C ALA A 238 -5.17 -4.45 7.68
N LEU A 239 -4.32 -3.89 8.54
CA LEU A 239 -2.94 -3.49 8.19
C LEU A 239 -2.08 -4.70 7.77
N THR A 240 -2.16 -5.80 8.52
CA THR A 240 -1.38 -7.01 8.23
C THR A 240 -1.82 -7.63 6.91
N ILE A 241 -3.13 -7.71 6.68
CA ILE A 241 -3.71 -8.22 5.43
C ILE A 241 -3.25 -7.36 4.24
N SER A 242 -3.36 -6.04 4.37
CA SER A 242 -3.01 -5.09 3.31
C SER A 242 -1.54 -5.21 2.90
N PHE A 243 -0.61 -5.19 3.85
CA PHE A 243 0.82 -5.34 3.54
C PHE A 243 1.18 -6.72 3.02
N SER A 244 0.51 -7.77 3.48
CA SER A 244 0.70 -9.12 2.93
C SER A 244 0.34 -9.17 1.44
N VAL A 245 -0.82 -8.62 1.07
CA VAL A 245 -1.29 -8.61 -0.33
C VAL A 245 -0.41 -7.74 -1.21
N PHE A 246 -0.01 -6.55 -0.73
CA PHE A 246 0.94 -5.69 -1.45
C PHE A 246 2.27 -6.41 -1.71
N GLY A 247 2.79 -7.13 -0.72
CA GLY A 247 4.01 -7.92 -0.87
C GLY A 247 3.85 -9.08 -1.85
N MET A 248 2.78 -9.89 -1.71
CA MET A 248 2.55 -11.08 -2.53
C MET A 248 2.32 -10.77 -4.01
N VAL A 249 1.57 -9.71 -4.33
CA VAL A 249 1.18 -9.39 -5.71
C VAL A 249 2.06 -8.30 -6.32
N GLY A 250 2.42 -7.29 -5.52
CA GLY A 250 3.25 -6.19 -6.00
C GLY A 250 4.75 -6.50 -6.00
N GLY A 251 5.21 -7.43 -5.16
CA GLY A 251 6.60 -7.91 -5.16
C GLY A 251 7.03 -8.51 -6.51
N PRO A 252 6.26 -9.45 -7.09
CA PRO A 252 6.54 -10.00 -8.43
C PRO A 252 6.61 -8.92 -9.52
N LEU A 253 5.67 -7.97 -9.51
CA LEU A 253 5.64 -6.87 -10.47
C LEU A 253 6.88 -5.98 -10.36
N LEU A 254 7.25 -5.61 -9.12
CA LEU A 254 8.49 -4.87 -8.89
C LEU A 254 9.71 -5.68 -9.32
N GLY A 255 9.73 -6.99 -9.08
CA GLY A 255 10.81 -7.89 -9.51
C GLY A 255 11.03 -7.88 -11.02
N VAL A 256 9.97 -7.82 -11.83
CA VAL A 256 10.08 -7.68 -13.29
C VAL A 256 10.64 -6.32 -13.69
N ILE A 257 10.18 -5.25 -13.05
CA ILE A 257 10.71 -3.89 -13.29
C ILE A 257 12.20 -3.85 -12.95
N MET A 258 12.60 -4.42 -11.81
CA MET A 258 14.00 -4.49 -11.37
C MET A 258 14.86 -5.32 -12.31
N ASN A 259 14.33 -6.42 -12.87
CA ASN A 259 15.00 -7.15 -13.95
C ASN A 259 15.28 -6.27 -15.17
N GLY A 260 14.30 -5.47 -15.61
CA GLY A 260 14.48 -4.56 -16.75
C GLY A 260 15.52 -3.47 -16.47
N ILE A 261 15.52 -2.91 -15.25
CA ILE A 261 16.41 -1.81 -14.88
C ILE A 261 17.86 -2.29 -14.63
N PHE A 262 18.04 -3.38 -13.88
CA PHE A 262 19.35 -3.84 -13.43
C PHE A 262 19.99 -4.91 -14.32
N LEU A 263 19.18 -5.71 -15.03
CA LEU A 263 19.66 -6.82 -15.86
C LEU A 263 19.29 -6.56 -17.33
N PRO A 264 20.10 -5.77 -18.07
CA PRO A 264 19.79 -5.35 -19.45
C PRO A 264 19.67 -6.52 -20.44
N PHE A 265 20.20 -7.69 -20.09
CA PHE A 265 20.10 -8.91 -20.88
C PHE A 265 18.74 -9.64 -20.74
N THR A 266 17.88 -9.21 -19.81
CA THR A 266 16.58 -9.86 -19.56
C THR A 266 15.64 -9.67 -20.76
N ASN A 267 15.15 -10.77 -21.32
CA ASN A 267 14.20 -10.73 -22.44
C ASN A 267 12.74 -10.91 -21.97
N SER A 268 11.79 -10.77 -22.89
CA SER A 268 10.35 -10.86 -22.57
C SER A 268 9.92 -12.22 -22.00
N TRP A 269 10.57 -13.32 -22.43
CA TRP A 269 10.31 -14.67 -21.90
C TRP A 269 10.81 -14.82 -20.47
N GLY A 270 12.03 -14.38 -20.17
CA GLY A 270 12.56 -14.38 -18.82
C GLY A 270 11.76 -13.51 -17.88
N ALA A 271 11.38 -12.30 -18.30
CA ALA A 271 10.49 -11.44 -17.53
C ALA A 271 9.14 -12.12 -17.20
N GLY A 272 8.52 -12.77 -18.18
CA GLY A 272 7.25 -13.48 -17.99
C GLY A 272 7.35 -14.67 -17.05
N VAL A 273 8.39 -15.52 -17.19
CA VAL A 273 8.60 -16.67 -16.30
C VAL A 273 9.00 -16.22 -14.89
N GLY A 274 9.84 -15.18 -14.77
CA GLY A 274 10.19 -14.59 -13.47
C GLY A 274 8.97 -14.06 -12.72
N LEU A 275 8.05 -13.39 -13.42
CA LEU A 275 6.78 -12.94 -12.85
C LEU A 275 5.93 -14.09 -12.34
N LEU A 276 5.73 -15.12 -13.17
CA LEU A 276 4.84 -16.23 -12.84
C LEU A 276 5.40 -17.08 -11.69
N THR A 277 6.70 -17.40 -11.73
CA THR A 277 7.37 -18.19 -10.70
C THR A 277 7.39 -17.48 -9.34
N SER A 278 7.69 -16.18 -9.33
CA SER A 278 7.66 -15.39 -8.09
C SER A 278 6.24 -15.21 -7.54
N LEU A 279 5.24 -15.02 -8.39
CA LEU A 279 3.84 -14.94 -7.98
C LEU A 279 3.38 -16.25 -7.33
N VAL A 280 3.65 -17.41 -7.96
CA VAL A 280 3.28 -18.71 -7.41
C VAL A 280 4.00 -18.98 -6.08
N ALA A 281 5.30 -18.70 -6.00
CA ALA A 281 6.08 -18.89 -4.78
C ALA A 281 5.55 -18.02 -3.62
N CYS A 282 5.25 -16.75 -3.88
CA CYS A 282 4.75 -15.85 -2.84
C CYS A 282 3.31 -16.13 -2.43
N LEU A 283 2.44 -16.54 -3.35
CA LEU A 283 1.09 -16.98 -3.00
C LEU A 283 1.13 -18.25 -2.14
N TYR A 284 2.00 -19.20 -2.46
CA TYR A 284 2.20 -20.40 -1.64
C TYR A 284 2.62 -20.04 -0.21
N VAL A 285 3.65 -19.21 -0.05
CA VAL A 285 4.16 -18.80 1.27
C VAL A 285 3.16 -17.91 2.03
N GLY A 286 2.44 -17.02 1.34
CA GLY A 286 1.57 -16.05 2.00
C GLY A 286 0.17 -16.57 2.35
N ILE A 287 -0.30 -17.61 1.66
CA ILE A 287 -1.59 -18.26 1.94
C ILE A 287 -1.47 -19.31 3.05
N ASP A 288 -0.32 -19.98 3.20
CA ASP A 288 -0.12 -21.01 4.25
C ASP A 288 -0.46 -20.50 5.67
N PRO A 289 -0.03 -19.28 6.10
CA PRO A 289 -0.39 -18.73 7.41
C PRO A 289 -1.86 -18.33 7.57
N VAL A 290 -2.69 -18.41 6.52
CA VAL A 290 -4.14 -18.19 6.60
C VAL A 290 -4.84 -19.47 7.05
N PHE A 291 -4.40 -20.61 6.53
CA PHE A 291 -4.94 -21.93 6.90
C PHE A 291 -4.29 -22.47 8.17
N ASN A 292 -3.00 -22.20 8.36
CA ASN A 292 -2.21 -22.64 9.50
C ASN A 292 -1.73 -21.40 10.28
N PRO A 293 -2.52 -20.82 11.18
CA PRO A 293 -2.12 -19.59 11.87
C PRO A 293 -0.90 -19.83 12.78
N PRO A 294 0.12 -18.96 12.78
CA PRO A 294 1.27 -19.08 13.69
C PRO A 294 0.83 -18.88 15.14
N PRO A 295 1.53 -19.49 16.12
CA PRO A 295 1.24 -19.30 17.54
C PRO A 295 1.38 -17.83 17.93
N SER A 296 0.33 -17.27 18.53
CA SER A 296 0.29 -15.84 18.90
C SER A 296 0.75 -15.62 20.35
N ASN A 297 1.95 -15.08 20.53
CA ASN A 297 2.39 -14.55 21.83
C ASN A 297 1.91 -13.09 21.99
N ASN A 298 0.61 -12.90 22.26
CA ASN A 298 0.12 -11.58 22.64
C ASN A 298 0.55 -11.30 24.09
N LEU A 299 1.07 -10.09 24.36
CA LEU A 299 1.33 -9.68 25.74
C LEU A 299 0.02 -9.64 26.54
N PRO A 300 0.05 -10.01 27.83
CA PRO A 300 -1.15 -10.10 28.66
C PRO A 300 -1.87 -8.74 28.73
N LEU A 301 -3.20 -8.82 28.82
CA LEU A 301 -4.13 -7.72 29.01
C LEU A 301 -4.82 -7.94 30.37
N ARG A 302 -5.23 -6.87 31.04
CA ARG A 302 -5.79 -6.92 32.39
C ARG A 302 -7.25 -6.46 32.37
N THR A 303 -8.08 -7.10 33.20
CA THR A 303 -9.53 -6.81 33.31
C THR A 303 -9.96 -6.51 34.75
N ASP A 304 -9.01 -6.44 35.68
CA ASP A 304 -9.27 -6.39 37.13
C ASP A 304 -9.99 -5.11 37.58
N GLY A 305 -9.98 -4.05 36.75
CA GLY A 305 -10.63 -2.77 37.03
C GLY A 305 -11.93 -2.52 36.26
N CYS A 306 -12.45 -3.51 35.52
CA CYS A 306 -13.71 -3.35 34.83
C CYS A 306 -14.89 -3.30 35.82
N SER A 307 -15.69 -2.24 35.77
CA SER A 307 -17.03 -2.27 36.35
C SER A 307 -17.87 -3.28 35.56
N LEU A 308 -18.05 -4.47 36.11
CA LEU A 308 -19.16 -5.33 35.74
C LEU A 308 -20.43 -4.55 36.08
N ASP A 309 -20.97 -3.84 35.10
CA ASP A 309 -22.32 -3.30 35.21
C ASP A 309 -23.22 -4.48 35.48
N ASN A 310 -23.68 -4.54 36.72
CA ASN A 310 -24.56 -5.55 37.28
C ASN A 310 -25.96 -5.33 36.67
N THR A 311 -26.06 -5.51 35.35
CA THR A 311 -27.34 -5.57 34.65
C THR A 311 -27.79 -7.01 34.74
N THR A 312 -28.57 -7.27 35.80
CA THR A 312 -29.50 -8.37 35.89
C THR A 312 -30.51 -8.27 34.74
N ALA A 313 -30.10 -8.68 33.53
CA ALA A 313 -30.98 -8.94 32.42
C ALA A 313 -31.03 -10.46 32.23
N PHE A 314 -32.14 -11.03 32.68
CA PHE A 314 -32.53 -12.43 32.55
C PHE A 314 -32.15 -13.05 31.20
N LEU A 315 -31.11 -13.88 31.17
CA LEU A 315 -30.99 -14.96 30.19
C LEU A 315 -30.47 -16.22 30.89
N ASN A 316 -31.39 -17.16 31.10
CA ASN A 316 -31.16 -18.53 31.55
C ASN A 316 -30.24 -19.26 30.57
N HIS A 317 -28.93 -19.10 30.70
CA HIS A 317 -27.97 -20.04 30.15
C HIS A 317 -27.14 -20.64 31.28
N THR A 318 -27.33 -21.94 31.46
CA THR A 318 -26.62 -22.83 32.38
C THR A 318 -25.11 -22.75 32.10
N TYR A 319 -24.39 -21.94 32.86
CA TYR A 319 -22.94 -22.03 32.93
C TYR A 319 -22.59 -23.13 33.92
N LEU A 320 -22.05 -24.22 33.39
CA LEU A 320 -21.33 -25.23 34.16
C LEU A 320 -20.14 -24.55 34.84
N THR A 321 -20.23 -24.50 36.17
CA THR A 321 -19.15 -24.18 37.09
C THR A 321 -17.96 -25.08 36.83
N THR A 322 -16.84 -24.51 36.38
CA THR A 322 -15.52 -25.09 36.67
C THR A 322 -14.71 -24.01 37.39
N THR A 323 -14.58 -24.20 38.68
CA THR A 323 -13.70 -23.48 39.59
C THR A 323 -12.27 -23.54 39.05
N ALA A 324 -11.73 -22.39 38.60
CA ALA A 324 -10.31 -22.27 38.32
C ALA A 324 -9.59 -21.99 39.65
N ASP A 325 -8.95 -23.04 40.16
CA ASP A 325 -8.12 -23.04 41.36
C ASP A 325 -6.94 -22.07 41.22
N TYR A 326 -6.67 -21.35 42.30
CA TYR A 326 -5.52 -20.47 42.48
C TYR A 326 -4.27 -21.33 42.66
N GLY A 327 -3.58 -21.63 41.56
CA GLY A 327 -2.35 -22.43 41.56
C GLY A 327 -1.17 -21.61 41.01
N ASN A 328 -0.17 -21.39 41.85
CA ASN A 328 1.13 -20.80 41.52
C ASN A 328 1.72 -21.43 40.25
N THR A 329 1.71 -20.71 39.13
CA THR A 329 2.45 -21.11 37.92
C THR A 329 3.89 -20.65 38.04
N THR A 330 4.71 -21.56 38.56
CA THR A 330 6.15 -21.62 38.31
C THR A 330 6.41 -21.47 36.82
N ILE A 331 7.33 -20.58 36.48
CA ILE A 331 7.93 -20.39 35.16
C ILE A 331 8.47 -21.76 34.68
N LEU A 332 7.76 -22.41 33.78
CA LEU A 332 8.24 -23.55 33.02
C LEU A 332 8.66 -23.04 31.65
N SER A 333 9.95 -22.74 31.56
CA SER A 333 10.68 -22.64 30.30
C SER A 333 10.63 -24.00 29.61
N SER A 334 9.73 -24.22 28.64
CA SER A 334 9.80 -25.37 27.74
C SER A 334 10.62 -24.99 26.50
N GLY A 335 11.91 -25.29 26.55
CA GLY A 335 12.68 -25.52 25.34
C GLY A 335 12.35 -26.88 24.76
N GLY A 336 12.13 -26.93 23.45
CA GLY A 336 12.37 -28.08 22.57
C GLY A 336 11.44 -29.29 22.66
N GLY A 337 10.68 -29.55 21.59
CA GLY A 337 10.05 -30.84 21.33
C GLY A 337 9.39 -30.87 19.96
N GLY A 338 10.07 -31.46 18.97
CA GLY A 338 9.60 -31.57 17.60
C GLY A 338 8.42 -32.51 17.41
N GLY A 339 7.56 -32.15 16.46
CA GLY A 339 6.65 -33.06 15.75
C GLY A 339 6.89 -32.89 14.26
N GLU A 340 7.34 -33.95 13.60
CA GLU A 340 7.46 -34.06 12.15
C GLU A 340 6.08 -33.98 11.49
N GLY A 341 5.98 -33.31 10.32
CA GLY A 341 4.81 -33.48 9.46
C GLY A 341 4.50 -32.39 8.44
N SER A 342 4.99 -31.17 8.61
CA SER A 342 4.99 -30.12 7.58
C SER A 342 5.76 -28.92 8.11
N SER A 343 6.91 -28.61 7.50
CA SER A 343 7.66 -27.39 7.82
C SER A 343 6.89 -26.18 7.28
N HIS A 344 5.83 -25.78 7.99
CA HIS A 344 5.10 -24.57 7.69
C HIS A 344 6.05 -23.38 7.81
N LEU A 345 6.25 -22.69 6.69
CA LEU A 345 7.23 -21.61 6.58
C LEU A 345 6.56 -20.31 7.02
N TYR A 346 6.66 -19.98 8.30
CA TYR A 346 6.08 -18.75 8.87
C TYR A 346 6.91 -17.51 8.57
N LEU A 347 7.13 -17.20 7.29
CA LEU A 347 7.87 -16.00 6.90
C LEU A 347 7.10 -14.75 7.32
N SER A 348 7.78 -13.76 7.89
CA SER A 348 7.12 -12.49 8.21
C SER A 348 6.54 -11.86 6.93
N TYR A 349 5.29 -11.39 7.03
CA TYR A 349 4.53 -10.87 5.91
C TYR A 349 5.20 -9.68 5.18
N LEU A 350 6.12 -8.98 5.85
CA LEU A 350 6.91 -7.89 5.25
C LEU A 350 7.94 -8.43 4.24
N HIS A 351 8.45 -9.65 4.44
CA HIS A 351 9.43 -10.27 3.56
C HIS A 351 8.83 -10.89 2.30
N TYR A 352 7.51 -10.96 2.15
CA TYR A 352 6.87 -11.49 0.94
C TYR A 352 7.33 -10.73 -0.32
N SER A 353 7.43 -9.39 -0.22
CA SER A 353 7.94 -8.55 -1.30
C SER A 353 9.40 -8.86 -1.64
N THR A 354 10.26 -9.02 -0.62
CA THR A 354 11.68 -9.33 -0.80
C THR A 354 11.86 -10.67 -1.48
N LEU A 355 11.16 -11.70 -1.01
CA LEU A 355 11.17 -13.05 -1.59
C LEU A 355 10.74 -13.00 -3.06
N ALA A 356 9.65 -12.28 -3.37
CA ALA A 356 9.15 -12.17 -4.72
C ALA A 356 10.17 -11.54 -5.68
N ILE A 357 10.82 -10.46 -5.26
CA ILE A 357 11.82 -9.76 -6.07
C ILE A 357 13.01 -10.69 -6.35
N ILE A 358 13.51 -11.38 -5.31
CA ILE A 358 14.65 -12.31 -5.47
C ILE A 358 14.28 -13.45 -6.42
N VAL A 359 13.14 -14.11 -6.23
CA VAL A 359 12.68 -15.21 -7.10
C VAL A 359 12.51 -14.71 -8.54
N SER A 360 11.85 -13.56 -8.73
CA SER A 360 11.65 -12.96 -10.04
C SER A 360 12.98 -12.65 -10.72
N MET A 361 13.95 -12.11 -9.98
CA MET A 361 15.26 -11.75 -10.53
C MET A 361 16.08 -12.98 -10.93
N VAL A 362 16.11 -14.00 -10.07
CA VAL A 362 16.86 -15.24 -10.33
C VAL A 362 16.28 -15.99 -11.53
N PHE A 363 14.98 -16.28 -11.53
CA PHE A 363 14.35 -17.01 -12.63
C PHE A 363 14.31 -16.19 -13.92
N GLY A 364 14.10 -14.88 -13.81
CA GLY A 364 14.14 -13.97 -14.96
C GLY A 364 15.51 -13.95 -15.63
N ALA A 365 16.58 -13.93 -14.85
CA ALA A 365 17.95 -14.00 -15.35
C ALA A 365 18.25 -15.37 -16.00
N ILE A 366 17.96 -16.48 -15.30
CA ILE A 366 18.24 -17.84 -15.78
C ILE A 366 17.53 -18.10 -17.11
N VAL A 367 16.23 -17.82 -17.20
CA VAL A 367 15.45 -18.06 -18.41
C VAL A 367 15.91 -17.16 -19.55
N SER A 368 16.28 -15.91 -19.26
CA SER A 368 16.81 -15.00 -20.29
C SER A 368 18.15 -15.49 -20.85
N LEU A 369 19.03 -16.05 -20.00
CA LEU A 369 20.29 -16.64 -20.45
C LEU A 369 20.05 -17.86 -21.35
N ILE A 370 19.11 -18.73 -20.99
CA ILE A 370 18.76 -19.93 -21.78
C ILE A 370 18.11 -19.56 -23.12
N THR A 371 17.24 -18.56 -23.13
CA THR A 371 16.48 -18.14 -24.32
C THR A 371 17.23 -17.14 -25.21
N GLY A 372 18.52 -16.91 -24.95
CA GLY A 372 19.41 -16.18 -25.85
C GLY A 372 19.48 -14.67 -25.64
N CYS A 373 19.08 -14.16 -24.46
CA CYS A 373 19.12 -12.75 -24.06
C CYS A 373 18.40 -11.80 -25.05
N ASN A 374 18.59 -10.49 -24.92
CA ASN A 374 18.09 -9.48 -25.87
C ASN A 374 18.95 -9.39 -27.16
N LYS A 375 19.16 -10.51 -27.87
CA LYS A 375 19.87 -10.46 -29.16
C LYS A 375 19.10 -9.60 -30.17
N GLY A 376 19.72 -8.48 -30.60
CA GLY A 376 19.25 -7.65 -31.72
C GLY A 376 18.21 -6.58 -31.41
N ARG A 377 17.86 -6.31 -30.14
CA ARG A 377 16.98 -5.19 -29.77
C ARG A 377 17.81 -4.00 -29.28
N VAL A 378 17.52 -2.82 -29.83
CA VAL A 378 18.05 -1.55 -29.32
C VAL A 378 17.36 -1.26 -28.00
N ILE A 379 18.12 -1.23 -26.91
CA ILE A 379 17.62 -0.91 -25.57
C ILE A 379 17.79 0.60 -25.37
N ASP A 380 16.72 1.28 -24.96
CA ASP A 380 16.77 2.70 -24.64
C ASP A 380 17.68 2.90 -23.38
N PRO A 381 18.77 3.68 -23.48
CA PRO A 381 19.65 3.98 -22.35
C PRO A 381 18.95 4.67 -21.18
N ARG A 382 17.76 5.26 -21.37
CA ARG A 382 16.98 5.88 -20.28
C ARG A 382 16.32 4.88 -19.34
N THR A 383 16.24 3.60 -19.73
CA THR A 383 15.44 2.57 -19.04
C THR A 383 16.24 1.61 -18.18
N HIS A 384 17.58 1.65 -18.24
CA HIS A 384 18.46 0.73 -17.52
C HIS A 384 19.64 1.45 -16.86
N LEU A 385 20.15 0.88 -15.78
CA LEU A 385 21.41 1.32 -15.18
C LEU A 385 22.55 0.68 -15.96
N SER A 386 23.39 1.51 -16.59
CA SER A 386 24.51 1.03 -17.40
C SER A 386 25.60 0.43 -16.50
N TYR A 387 25.70 -0.90 -16.48
CA TYR A 387 26.84 -1.63 -15.94
C TYR A 387 27.56 -2.34 -17.09
N SER A 388 28.87 -2.07 -17.23
CA SER A 388 29.72 -2.53 -18.34
C SER A 388 29.96 -4.04 -18.46
N CYS A 389 29.22 -4.90 -17.76
CA CYS A 389 29.59 -6.32 -17.67
C CYS A 389 29.03 -7.23 -18.76
N CYS A 390 28.13 -6.77 -19.64
CA CYS A 390 27.56 -7.63 -20.71
C CYS A 390 27.11 -6.88 -21.98
N SER A 391 27.73 -5.74 -22.31
CA SER A 391 27.41 -5.00 -23.54
C SER A 391 28.59 -5.03 -24.51
N SER A 392 28.52 -5.91 -25.49
CA SER A 392 29.08 -5.63 -26.81
C SER A 392 28.07 -4.79 -27.59
N SER A 393 27.93 -3.51 -27.22
CA SER A 393 27.19 -2.48 -27.96
C SER A 393 27.96 -1.16 -27.90
N PRO A 394 27.96 -0.31 -28.95
CA PRO A 394 28.90 0.79 -29.10
C PRO A 394 28.75 1.84 -27.99
N LYS A 395 29.88 2.45 -27.62
CA LYS A 395 29.98 3.54 -26.63
C LYS A 395 28.99 4.67 -26.96
N SER A 396 28.17 5.07 -25.98
CA SER A 396 27.30 6.24 -26.05
C SER A 396 28.11 7.55 -26.00
N PRO A 397 27.70 8.62 -26.70
CA PRO A 397 28.27 9.95 -26.49
C PRO A 397 27.96 10.46 -25.09
N SER A 398 28.94 11.12 -24.48
CA SER A 398 28.85 11.79 -23.18
C SER A 398 27.89 12.98 -23.24
N SER A 399 27.18 13.20 -22.12
CA SER A 399 26.35 14.37 -21.76
C SER A 399 25.20 14.72 -22.72
N TYR A 400 23.97 14.41 -22.31
CA TYR A 400 22.76 14.96 -22.93
C TYR A 400 21.92 15.70 -21.90
N ASP A 401 21.78 17.00 -22.14
CA ASP A 401 20.98 17.97 -21.39
C ASP A 401 19.49 17.85 -21.77
N PHE A 402 18.60 17.88 -20.79
CA PHE A 402 17.17 17.58 -20.96
C PHE A 402 16.33 18.78 -21.47
N HIS A 403 16.97 19.87 -21.91
CA HIS A 403 16.32 21.19 -22.01
C HIS A 403 16.13 21.81 -23.40
N ASN A 404 16.64 21.22 -24.49
CA ASN A 404 16.46 21.81 -25.83
C ASN A 404 15.74 20.85 -26.78
N ASP A 405 14.42 20.97 -26.84
CA ASP A 405 13.64 20.67 -28.05
C ASP A 405 12.55 21.73 -28.21
N SER A 406 12.96 22.91 -28.67
CA SER A 406 12.15 23.74 -29.55
C SER A 406 12.66 23.50 -30.96
N VAL A 407 12.01 22.58 -31.69
CA VAL A 407 12.41 22.22 -33.06
C VAL A 407 12.14 23.41 -33.98
N SER A 408 13.21 24.07 -34.42
CA SER A 408 13.24 24.85 -35.65
C SER A 408 13.29 23.88 -36.83
N GLU A 409 12.28 23.95 -37.70
CA GLU A 409 12.24 23.24 -38.98
C GLU A 409 13.43 23.62 -39.86
N ASN A 410 14.15 22.64 -40.38
CA ASN A 410 14.88 22.80 -41.62
C ASN A 410 14.90 21.48 -42.39
N TYR A 411 14.20 21.47 -43.53
CA TYR A 411 14.19 20.40 -44.50
C TYR A 411 15.55 20.31 -45.20
N GLY A 412 16.10 19.09 -45.31
CA GLY A 412 17.30 18.77 -46.08
C GLY A 412 17.24 17.32 -46.55
N ALA A 413 17.46 17.14 -47.86
CA ALA A 413 17.05 15.98 -48.65
C ALA A 413 17.89 14.70 -48.49
N ASN A 414 17.22 13.59 -48.84
CA ASN A 414 17.74 12.27 -49.27
C ASN A 414 18.21 11.24 -48.21
N GLY A 415 17.45 10.14 -48.12
CA GLY A 415 17.95 8.84 -47.61
C GLY A 415 16.87 7.96 -46.99
N LYS A 416 16.28 7.04 -47.76
CA LYS A 416 15.33 6.02 -47.28
C LYS A 416 16.00 5.09 -46.26
N LEU A 417 15.45 4.99 -45.05
CA LEU A 417 15.57 3.84 -44.16
C LEU A 417 14.27 3.67 -43.37
N ALA A 418 13.63 2.51 -43.53
CA ALA A 418 12.38 2.17 -42.89
C ALA A 418 12.60 1.95 -41.38
N MET A 419 12.30 2.97 -40.57
CA MET A 419 12.02 2.80 -39.15
C MET A 419 10.51 2.76 -38.93
N HIS A 420 10.05 1.76 -38.20
CA HIS A 420 8.71 1.69 -37.65
C HIS A 420 8.55 2.88 -36.68
N ASN A 421 7.86 3.93 -37.10
CA ASN A 421 7.54 5.11 -36.28
C ASN A 421 6.78 4.67 -35.02
N TYR A 422 7.44 4.71 -33.86
CA TYR A 422 6.77 5.00 -32.61
C TYR A 422 6.66 6.53 -32.54
N ASN A 423 5.48 7.05 -32.88
CA ASN A 423 5.21 8.48 -32.77
C ASN A 423 5.29 8.89 -31.30
N ASN A 424 6.18 9.85 -30.99
CA ASN A 424 6.20 10.57 -29.72
C ASN A 424 4.90 11.36 -29.45
N ASP A 425 3.97 11.39 -30.41
CA ASP A 425 2.62 11.88 -30.20
C ASP A 425 1.83 11.05 -29.18
N ASP A 426 2.14 9.77 -28.95
CA ASP A 426 1.36 8.94 -28.02
C ASP A 426 1.59 9.32 -26.54
N LEU A 427 2.78 9.85 -26.20
CA LEU A 427 3.04 10.36 -24.84
C LEU A 427 2.34 11.71 -24.58
N TYR A 428 2.18 12.55 -25.62
CA TYR A 428 1.54 13.86 -25.52
C TYR A 428 0.03 13.83 -25.86
N ALA A 429 -0.45 12.82 -26.60
CA ALA A 429 -1.87 12.59 -26.88
C ALA A 429 -2.59 12.03 -25.65
N ASN A 430 -1.89 11.28 -24.79
CA ASN A 430 -2.43 10.80 -23.51
C ASN A 430 -2.85 11.93 -22.56
N ASN A 431 -2.28 13.14 -22.68
CA ASN A 431 -2.71 14.32 -21.92
C ASN A 431 -3.77 15.18 -22.62
N ARG A 432 -3.97 15.03 -23.94
CA ARG A 432 -5.04 15.76 -24.65
C ARG A 432 -6.41 15.13 -24.49
N VAL A 433 -6.52 13.82 -24.30
CA VAL A 433 -7.83 13.17 -24.11
C VAL A 433 -8.45 13.50 -22.74
N PHE A 434 -7.64 13.74 -21.71
CA PHE A 434 -8.12 14.18 -20.39
C PHE A 434 -8.32 15.70 -20.24
N SER A 435 -7.80 16.52 -21.16
CA SER A 435 -8.01 17.98 -21.16
C SER A 435 -9.09 18.45 -22.14
N THR A 436 -9.37 17.70 -23.22
CA THR A 436 -10.38 18.10 -24.24
C THR A 436 -11.82 17.73 -23.90
N SER A 437 -12.11 17.19 -22.71
CA SER A 437 -13.48 17.05 -22.21
C SER A 437 -13.94 18.22 -21.32
N GLN A 438 -13.18 19.32 -21.22
CA GLN A 438 -13.51 20.47 -20.36
C GLN A 438 -13.52 21.85 -21.03
N SER A 439 -13.39 21.94 -22.36
CA SER A 439 -13.59 23.22 -23.06
C SER A 439 -14.78 23.09 -24.01
N ASN A 440 -15.97 23.45 -23.52
CA ASN A 440 -17.05 24.01 -24.34
C ASN A 440 -18.22 24.44 -23.44
N HIS A 441 -18.17 25.68 -22.95
CA HIS A 441 -19.37 26.51 -22.84
C HIS A 441 -19.03 27.89 -23.43
N PRO A 442 -19.93 28.47 -24.26
CA PRO A 442 -19.65 29.69 -24.99
C PRO A 442 -19.74 30.91 -24.08
N ASN A 443 -18.94 31.93 -24.42
CA ASN A 443 -19.02 33.29 -23.91
C ASN A 443 -20.48 33.78 -23.82
N GLN A 444 -20.91 34.19 -22.63
CA GLN A 444 -22.01 35.15 -22.50
C GLN A 444 -21.59 36.29 -21.56
N THR A 445 -21.53 37.45 -22.21
CA THR A 445 -21.31 38.81 -21.75
C THR A 445 -22.52 39.32 -20.96
N TYR A 446 -22.34 39.81 -19.74
CA TYR A 446 -23.17 40.84 -19.04
C TYR A 446 -22.26 41.43 -17.94
N ALA A 447 -21.72 42.65 -17.96
CA ALA A 447 -22.30 43.99 -18.13
C ALA A 447 -23.39 44.33 -17.09
N ASN A 448 -23.00 45.13 -16.09
CA ASN A 448 -23.78 46.05 -15.24
C ASN A 448 -25.02 45.51 -14.49
N MET A 449 -24.91 45.36 -13.16
CA MET A 449 -25.53 46.21 -12.12
C MET A 449 -25.19 45.67 -10.74
#